data_AF-A0A812WJF3-F1
#
_entry.id   AF-A0A812WJF3-F1
#
_cell.length_a   1.000
_cell.length_b   1.000
_cell.length_c   1.000
_cell.angle_alpha   90.00
_cell.angle_beta   90.00
_cell.angle_gamma   90.00
#
_symmetry.space_group_name_H-M   'P 1'
#
loop_
_entity.id
_entity.type
_entity.pdbx_description
1 polymer ?
#
loop_
_entity_poly.entity_id
_entity_poly.type
_entity_poly.pdbx_seq_one_letter_code
_entity_poly.pdbx_strand_id
1 'polypeptide(L)'
;MSGWLGTALASTLPINVLRILRLVRLVRAARVVISVPEFYILVSGFTSSFKAILFGSVMLVCIIIVWSIIAVEILHPENVQITYPSCVECKWRFQSVWSAMLTIFQQVVAGDSWGEISIPLVEKAWWTILFLFPIMMTISLGAMNLILAVIVERATEARENDQVRKAQKKDAERESSMVELALLCDSMDYDGSGTLSLEEMLNGFDSNAQFKALMEQMDIMREDM
;
A
#
# COMPACT_ATOMS: atom_id res chain seq x y z
N MET A 1 -9.54 -31.73 -41.00
CA MET A 1 -9.97 -30.34 -40.75
C MET A 1 -8.98 -29.69 -39.77
N SER A 2 -7.81 -29.22 -40.21
CA SER A 2 -6.79 -28.69 -39.26
C SER A 2 -5.66 -27.86 -39.89
N GLY A 3 -5.85 -27.25 -41.07
CA GLY A 3 -4.82 -26.40 -41.71
C GLY A 3 -5.11 -24.90 -41.64
N TRP A 4 -6.36 -24.51 -41.90
CA TRP A 4 -6.76 -23.11 -42.11
C TRP A 4 -6.77 -22.22 -40.86
N LEU A 5 -7.06 -22.79 -39.68
CA LEU A 5 -7.02 -22.07 -38.39
C LEU A 5 -5.59 -21.69 -38.00
N GLY A 6 -4.61 -22.57 -38.30
CA GLY A 6 -3.20 -22.30 -38.03
C GLY A 6 -2.63 -21.22 -38.94
N THR A 7 -3.01 -21.20 -40.23
CA THR A 7 -2.58 -20.16 -41.18
C THR A 7 -3.27 -18.82 -40.92
N ALA A 8 -4.54 -18.82 -40.50
CA ALA A 8 -5.26 -17.61 -40.12
C ALA A 8 -4.63 -16.95 -38.88
N LEU A 9 -4.40 -17.72 -37.81
CA LEU A 9 -3.72 -17.22 -36.59
C LEU A 9 -2.28 -16.76 -36.86
N ALA A 10 -1.54 -17.45 -37.72
CA ALA A 10 -0.17 -17.06 -38.07
C ALA A 10 -0.10 -15.77 -38.90
N SER A 11 -1.11 -15.48 -39.72
CA SER A 11 -1.18 -14.23 -40.50
C SER A 11 -1.61 -13.01 -39.68
N THR A 12 -2.32 -13.21 -38.57
CA THR A 12 -2.88 -12.14 -37.73
C THR A 12 -2.10 -11.85 -36.45
N LEU A 13 -1.20 -12.74 -36.02
CA LEU A 13 -0.37 -12.53 -34.83
C LEU A 13 0.97 -11.91 -35.22
N PRO A 14 1.18 -10.60 -35.01
CA PRO A 14 2.47 -9.99 -35.31
C PRO A 14 3.56 -10.67 -34.48
N ILE A 15 4.75 -10.86 -35.07
CA ILE A 15 5.91 -11.51 -34.46
C ILE A 15 6.23 -10.96 -33.04
N ASN A 16 5.85 -9.72 -32.77
CA ASN A 16 5.94 -9.08 -31.45
C ASN A 16 5.12 -9.81 -30.36
N VAL A 17 3.95 -10.38 -30.69
CA VAL A 17 3.13 -11.17 -29.77
C VAL A 17 3.83 -12.48 -29.41
N LEU A 18 4.48 -13.14 -30.37
CA LEU A 18 5.29 -14.34 -30.10
C LEU A 18 6.51 -14.04 -29.23
N ARG A 19 7.08 -12.83 -29.32
CA ARG A 19 8.14 -12.35 -28.41
C ARG A 19 7.59 -12.11 -27.00
N ILE A 20 6.41 -11.51 -26.86
CA ILE A 20 5.75 -11.28 -25.57
C ILE A 20 5.37 -12.61 -24.90
N LEU A 21 4.93 -13.63 -25.64
CA LEU A 21 4.62 -14.96 -25.08
C LEU A 21 5.85 -15.64 -24.43
N ARG A 22 7.07 -15.27 -24.82
CA ARG A 22 8.28 -15.76 -24.14
C ARG A 22 8.42 -15.22 -22.72
N LEU A 23 7.80 -14.07 -22.40
CA LEU A 23 7.74 -13.51 -21.05
C LEU A 23 6.88 -14.36 -20.10
N VAL A 24 6.05 -15.28 -20.60
CA VAL A 24 5.34 -16.28 -19.76
C VAL A 24 6.32 -17.13 -18.94
N ARG A 25 7.57 -17.28 -19.41
CA ARG A 25 8.63 -17.94 -18.61
C ARG A 25 8.98 -17.15 -17.34
N LEU A 26 8.81 -15.82 -17.34
CA LEU A 26 8.98 -14.98 -16.13
C LEU A 26 7.89 -15.27 -15.08
N VAL A 27 6.70 -15.72 -15.48
CA VAL A 27 5.65 -16.16 -14.53
C VAL A 27 6.13 -17.37 -13.72
N ARG A 28 6.96 -18.25 -14.31
CA ARG A 28 7.57 -19.36 -13.57
C ARG A 28 8.59 -18.83 -12.54
N ALA A 29 9.41 -17.86 -12.92
CA ALA A 29 10.35 -17.21 -12.00
C ALA A 29 9.61 -16.49 -10.86
N ALA A 30 8.51 -15.79 -11.16
CA ALA A 30 7.66 -15.14 -10.15
C ALA A 30 7.07 -16.15 -9.16
N ARG A 31 6.65 -17.34 -9.61
CA ARG A 31 6.19 -18.41 -8.72
C ARG A 31 7.28 -18.90 -7.76
N VAL A 32 8.54 -18.95 -8.20
CA VAL A 32 9.67 -19.31 -7.32
C VAL A 32 9.88 -18.23 -6.26
N VAL A 33 9.80 -16.95 -6.62
CA VAL A 33 9.91 -15.84 -5.65
C VAL A 33 8.79 -15.89 -4.62
N ILE A 34 7.55 -16.16 -5.03
CA ILE A 34 6.38 -16.26 -4.14
C ILE A 34 6.44 -17.52 -3.25
N SER A 35 7.21 -18.54 -3.61
CA SER A 35 7.37 -19.76 -2.79
C SER A 35 8.23 -19.56 -1.54
N VAL A 36 9.04 -18.49 -1.50
CA VAL A 36 9.86 -18.14 -0.35
C VAL A 36 9.03 -17.29 0.62
N PRO A 37 8.82 -17.70 1.87
CA PRO A 37 7.92 -17.04 2.81
C PRO A 37 8.20 -15.54 3.01
N GLU A 38 9.47 -15.15 3.07
CA GLU A 38 9.88 -13.75 3.27
C GLU A 38 9.48 -12.87 2.08
N PHE A 39 9.67 -13.37 0.86
CA PHE A 39 9.25 -12.68 -0.35
C PHE A 39 7.72 -12.68 -0.49
N TYR A 40 7.05 -13.77 -0.09
CA TYR A 40 5.59 -13.83 -0.07
C TYR A 40 4.99 -12.72 0.79
N ILE A 41 5.50 -12.52 2.01
CA ILE A 41 5.01 -11.48 2.92
C ILE A 41 5.22 -10.08 2.34
N LEU A 42 6.38 -9.82 1.71
CA LEU A 42 6.66 -8.53 1.06
C LEU A 42 5.72 -8.29 -0.14
N VAL A 43 5.50 -9.31 -0.96
CA VAL A 43 4.61 -9.23 -2.14
C VAL A 43 3.16 -9.10 -1.73
N SER A 44 2.68 -9.88 -0.75
CA SER A 44 1.31 -9.78 -0.24
C SER A 44 1.07 -8.41 0.40
N GLY A 45 2.05 -7.90 1.17
CA GLY A 45 2.04 -6.53 1.67
C GLY A 45 1.91 -5.54 0.52
N PHE A 46 2.77 -5.63 -0.51
CA PHE A 46 2.71 -4.75 -1.68
C PHE A 46 1.33 -4.74 -2.37
N THR A 47 0.71 -5.91 -2.55
CA THR A 47 -0.62 -6.02 -3.17
C THR A 47 -1.73 -5.30 -2.40
N SER A 48 -1.63 -5.21 -1.07
CA SER A 48 -2.59 -4.51 -0.21
C SER A 48 -2.68 -3.01 -0.56
N SER A 49 -1.57 -2.27 -0.47
CA SER A 49 -1.56 -0.84 -0.86
C SER A 49 -1.56 -0.58 -2.36
N PHE A 50 -1.30 -1.59 -3.19
CA PHE A 50 -1.36 -1.41 -4.64
C PHE A 50 -2.74 -0.91 -5.09
N LYS A 51 -3.81 -1.35 -4.42
CA LYS A 51 -5.18 -0.90 -4.72
C LYS A 51 -5.35 0.61 -4.49
N ALA A 52 -4.96 1.12 -3.32
CA ALA A 52 -5.06 2.55 -3.00
C ALA A 52 -4.19 3.41 -3.92
N ILE A 53 -2.95 2.96 -4.18
CA ILE A 53 -2.03 3.60 -5.13
C ILE A 53 -2.64 3.65 -6.53
N LEU A 54 -3.25 2.56 -6.98
CA LEU A 54 -3.85 2.49 -8.30
C LEU A 54 -5.00 3.50 -8.45
N PHE A 55 -5.95 3.53 -7.52
CA PHE A 55 -7.07 4.48 -7.60
C PHE A 55 -6.60 5.94 -7.47
N GLY A 56 -5.66 6.21 -6.57
CA GLY A 56 -5.11 7.56 -6.43
C GLY A 56 -4.29 8.02 -7.64
N SER A 57 -3.53 7.13 -8.27
CA SER A 57 -2.80 7.42 -9.51
C SER A 57 -3.74 7.66 -10.70
N VAL A 58 -4.84 6.89 -10.81
CA VAL A 58 -5.89 7.13 -11.82
C VAL A 58 -6.49 8.52 -11.62
N MET A 59 -6.82 8.90 -10.38
CA MET A 59 -7.34 10.23 -10.07
C MET A 59 -6.33 11.33 -10.44
N LEU A 60 -5.04 11.13 -10.16
CA LEU A 60 -3.98 12.05 -10.54
C LEU A 60 -3.88 12.20 -12.06
N VAL A 61 -3.93 11.10 -12.81
CA VAL A 61 -3.94 11.13 -14.29
C VAL A 61 -5.15 11.89 -14.82
N CYS A 62 -6.34 11.71 -14.24
CA CYS A 62 -7.53 12.50 -14.61
C CYS A 62 -7.29 14.00 -14.42
N ILE A 63 -6.69 14.42 -13.31
CA ILE A 63 -6.35 15.83 -13.06
C ILE A 63 -5.33 16.35 -14.08
N ILE A 64 -4.31 15.55 -14.41
CA ILE A 64 -3.33 15.91 -15.44
C ILE A 64 -4.01 16.07 -16.80
N ILE A 65 -4.96 15.21 -17.17
CA ILE A 65 -5.72 15.33 -18.43
C ILE A 65 -6.48 16.66 -18.48
N VAL A 66 -7.17 17.05 -17.40
CA VAL A 66 -7.89 18.34 -17.32
C VAL A 66 -6.92 19.51 -17.54
N TRP A 67 -5.80 19.53 -16.82
CA TRP A 67 -4.77 20.55 -17.00
C TRP A 67 -4.12 20.52 -18.39
N SER A 68 -4.00 19.34 -18.99
CA SER A 68 -3.45 19.17 -20.33
C SER A 68 -4.34 19.78 -21.39
N ILE A 69 -5.67 19.65 -21.27
CA ILE A 69 -6.63 20.30 -22.16
C ILE A 69 -6.48 21.83 -22.06
N ILE A 70 -6.42 22.36 -20.84
CA ILE A 70 -6.22 23.80 -20.60
C ILE A 70 -4.87 24.27 -21.19
N ALA A 71 -3.80 23.50 -20.98
CA ALA A 71 -2.47 23.82 -21.48
C ALA A 71 -2.40 23.83 -23.02
N VAL A 72 -3.11 22.91 -23.69
CA VAL A 72 -3.20 22.89 -25.16
C VAL A 72 -3.85 24.17 -25.67
N GLU A 73 -4.96 24.60 -25.08
CA GLU A 73 -5.68 25.78 -25.55
C GLU A 73 -4.97 27.10 -25.22
N ILE A 74 -4.30 27.17 -24.06
CA ILE A 74 -3.77 28.43 -23.53
C ILE A 74 -2.26 28.58 -23.72
N LEU A 75 -1.49 27.52 -23.47
CA LEU A 75 -0.02 27.60 -23.46
C LEU A 75 0.59 27.30 -24.83
N HIS A 76 0.01 26.39 -25.60
CA HIS A 76 0.53 26.02 -26.91
C HIS A 76 0.63 27.18 -27.92
N PRO A 77 -0.37 28.08 -28.05
CA PRO A 77 -0.31 29.19 -29.01
C PRO A 77 0.85 30.17 -28.74
N GLU A 78 1.24 30.34 -27.48
CA GLU A 78 2.39 31.14 -27.08
C GLU A 78 3.69 30.35 -27.27
N ASN A 79 3.71 29.07 -26.90
CA ASN A 79 4.87 28.19 -26.95
C ASN A 79 5.41 27.98 -28.38
N VAL A 80 4.52 27.87 -29.37
CA VAL A 80 4.93 27.67 -30.78
C VAL A 80 5.66 28.88 -31.38
N GLN A 81 5.50 30.07 -30.80
CA GLN A 81 6.14 31.29 -31.24
C GLN A 81 7.57 31.46 -30.70
N ILE A 82 8.00 30.57 -29.79
CA ILE A 82 9.28 30.65 -29.11
C ILE A 82 10.30 29.77 -29.83
N THR A 83 11.49 30.34 -30.05
CA THR A 83 12.64 29.61 -30.59
C THR A 83 13.51 29.13 -29.45
N TYR A 84 13.57 27.81 -29.23
CA TYR A 84 14.38 27.17 -28.21
C TYR A 84 15.76 26.81 -28.78
N PRO A 85 16.88 27.44 -28.31
CA PRO A 85 18.21 27.19 -28.87
C PRO A 85 18.71 25.76 -28.65
N SER A 86 18.39 25.19 -27.50
CA SER A 86 18.89 23.87 -27.07
C SER A 86 17.92 22.72 -27.34
N CYS A 87 16.70 22.99 -27.82
CA CYS A 87 15.63 21.99 -27.92
C CYS A 87 14.65 22.30 -29.06
N VAL A 88 14.92 21.79 -30.26
CA VAL A 88 14.07 22.04 -31.45
C VAL A 88 12.65 21.49 -31.28
N GLU A 89 12.49 20.40 -30.51
CA GLU A 89 11.20 19.75 -30.26
C GLU A 89 10.36 20.47 -29.19
N CYS A 90 10.96 21.38 -28.40
CA CYS A 90 10.27 22.05 -27.29
C CYS A 90 9.13 22.95 -27.77
N LYS A 91 9.19 23.47 -29.00
CA LYS A 91 8.09 24.24 -29.59
C LYS A 91 6.80 23.43 -29.79
N TRP A 92 6.91 22.09 -29.92
CA TRP A 92 5.79 21.17 -30.11
C TRP A 92 5.21 20.65 -28.78
N ARG A 93 5.73 21.14 -27.65
CA ARG A 93 5.15 20.87 -26.33
C ARG A 93 3.78 21.53 -26.25
N PHE A 94 2.88 20.87 -25.51
CA PHE A 94 1.47 21.24 -25.41
C PHE A 94 0.65 21.20 -26.71
N GLN A 95 1.18 20.67 -27.82
CA GLN A 95 0.46 20.63 -29.11
C GLN A 95 -0.81 19.74 -29.08
N SER A 96 -0.79 18.68 -28.29
CA SER A 96 -1.91 17.76 -28.13
C SER A 96 -2.06 17.40 -26.67
N VAL A 97 -3.23 16.90 -26.26
CA VAL A 97 -3.47 16.47 -24.87
C VAL A 97 -2.42 15.46 -24.42
N TRP A 98 -2.03 14.53 -25.29
CA TRP A 98 -0.96 13.58 -24.99
C TRP A 98 0.41 14.24 -24.81
N SER A 99 0.79 15.15 -25.71
CA SER A 99 2.05 15.92 -25.62
C SER A 99 2.08 16.78 -24.34
N ALA A 100 0.97 17.45 -24.02
CA ALA A 100 0.79 18.23 -22.80
C ALA A 100 0.90 17.34 -21.56
N MET A 101 0.22 16.19 -21.55
CA MET A 101 0.24 15.24 -20.43
C MET A 101 1.66 14.73 -20.16
N LEU A 102 2.40 14.34 -21.21
CA LEU A 102 3.80 13.93 -21.09
C LEU A 102 4.70 15.07 -20.58
N THR A 103 4.48 16.29 -21.08
CA THR A 103 5.25 17.46 -20.67
C THR A 103 5.02 17.79 -19.20
N ILE A 104 3.77 17.81 -18.76
CA ILE A 104 3.39 18.05 -17.37
C ILE A 104 3.93 16.94 -16.45
N PHE A 105 3.83 15.67 -16.89
CA PHE A 105 4.39 14.54 -16.15
C PHE A 105 5.91 14.65 -16.01
N GLN A 106 6.62 14.99 -17.09
CA GLN A 106 8.08 15.20 -17.06
C GLN A 106 8.46 16.35 -16.10
N GLN A 107 7.74 17.46 -16.16
CA GLN A 107 8.02 18.63 -15.31
C GLN A 107 7.75 18.39 -13.83
N VAL A 108 6.64 17.73 -13.48
CA VAL A 108 6.23 17.58 -12.07
C VAL A 108 6.71 16.26 -11.46
N VAL A 109 6.51 15.15 -12.16
CA VAL A 109 6.79 13.81 -11.61
C VAL A 109 8.25 13.42 -11.81
N ALA A 110 8.82 13.68 -12.98
CA ALA A 110 10.24 13.43 -13.22
C ALA A 110 11.14 14.58 -12.72
N GLY A 111 10.57 15.77 -12.50
CA GLY A 111 11.30 16.94 -12.02
C GLY A 111 12.26 17.54 -13.06
N ASP A 112 11.92 17.43 -14.35
CA ASP A 112 12.82 17.72 -15.46
C ASP A 112 12.21 18.72 -16.48
N SER A 113 13.06 19.41 -17.24
CA SER A 113 12.72 20.34 -18.33
C SER A 113 11.76 21.50 -17.97
N TRP A 114 11.48 21.76 -16.68
CA TRP A 114 10.65 22.90 -16.30
C TRP A 114 11.30 24.22 -16.70
N GLY A 115 12.58 24.41 -16.38
CA GLY A 115 13.30 25.64 -16.73
C GLY A 115 13.46 25.84 -18.24
N GLU A 116 13.58 24.75 -19.00
CA GLU A 116 13.80 24.79 -20.45
C GLU A 116 12.54 25.22 -21.22
N ILE A 117 11.36 24.87 -20.73
CA ILE A 117 10.09 25.14 -21.41
C ILE A 117 9.36 26.33 -20.76
N SER A 118 9.23 26.32 -19.44
CA SER A 118 8.38 27.27 -18.70
C SER A 118 9.00 28.66 -18.57
N ILE A 119 10.33 28.78 -18.44
CA ILE A 119 10.97 30.11 -18.33
C ILE A 119 10.84 30.91 -19.64
N PRO A 120 11.22 30.38 -20.82
CA PRO A 120 11.04 31.12 -22.08
C PRO A 120 9.58 31.46 -22.36
N LEU A 121 8.65 30.61 -21.93
CA LEU A 121 7.21 30.83 -22.07
C LEU A 121 6.72 32.01 -21.23
N VAL A 122 7.18 32.13 -19.98
CA VAL A 122 6.88 33.27 -19.10
C VAL A 122 7.58 34.54 -19.58
N GLU A 123 8.82 34.47 -20.07
CA GLU A 123 9.53 35.62 -20.65
C GLU A 123 8.82 36.17 -21.88
N LYS A 124 8.28 35.28 -22.74
CA LYS A 124 7.48 35.67 -23.90
C LYS A 124 6.13 36.24 -23.51
N ALA A 125 5.43 35.58 -22.58
CA ALA A 125 4.08 35.91 -22.16
C ALA A 125 3.94 35.76 -20.64
N TRP A 126 4.21 36.84 -19.90
CA TRP A 126 4.26 36.82 -18.43
C TRP A 126 3.00 36.27 -17.76
N TRP A 127 1.83 36.47 -18.37
CA TRP A 127 0.54 36.01 -17.84
C TRP A 127 0.38 34.48 -17.84
N THR A 128 1.20 33.75 -18.61
CA THR A 128 1.20 32.27 -18.62
C THR A 128 1.55 31.67 -17.26
N ILE A 129 2.25 32.42 -16.40
CA ILE A 129 2.55 32.00 -15.02
C ILE A 129 1.28 31.71 -14.21
N LEU A 130 0.17 32.42 -14.49
CA LEU A 130 -1.12 32.22 -13.83
C LEU A 130 -1.74 30.85 -14.12
N PHE A 131 -1.27 30.16 -15.15
CA PHE A 131 -1.68 28.79 -15.48
C PHE A 131 -0.58 27.78 -15.11
N LEU A 132 0.68 28.07 -15.43
CA LEU A 132 1.81 27.19 -15.11
C LEU A 132 1.95 26.94 -13.60
N PHE A 133 1.84 27.98 -12.78
CA PHE A 133 2.02 27.83 -11.33
C PHE A 133 0.91 26.98 -10.69
N PRO A 134 -0.40 27.21 -10.96
CA PRO A 134 -1.45 26.31 -10.47
C PRO A 134 -1.36 24.87 -11.00
N ILE A 135 -0.97 24.66 -12.26
CA ILE A 135 -0.73 23.31 -12.82
C ILE A 135 0.30 22.59 -11.96
N MET A 136 1.47 23.21 -11.76
CA MET A 136 2.57 22.63 -10.98
C MET A 136 2.17 22.38 -9.53
N MET A 137 1.56 23.37 -8.86
CA MET A 137 1.14 23.24 -7.45
C MET A 137 0.09 22.14 -7.26
N THR A 138 -0.93 22.11 -8.10
CA THR A 138 -2.04 21.15 -7.98
C THR A 138 -1.54 19.71 -8.13
N ILE A 139 -0.69 19.46 -9.12
CA ILE A 139 -0.18 18.11 -9.41
C ILE A 139 0.86 17.71 -8.37
N SER A 140 1.71 18.64 -7.91
CA SER A 140 2.71 18.37 -6.85
C SER A 140 2.03 18.02 -5.53
N LEU A 141 1.01 18.79 -5.12
CA LEU A 141 0.21 18.50 -3.94
C LEU A 141 -0.59 17.20 -4.10
N GLY A 142 -1.13 16.94 -5.29
CA GLY A 142 -1.82 15.69 -5.60
C GLY A 142 -0.91 14.46 -5.47
N ALA A 143 0.30 14.54 -6.02
CA ALA A 143 1.32 13.49 -5.90
C ALA A 143 1.77 13.30 -4.44
N MET A 144 1.99 14.39 -3.70
CA MET A 144 2.34 14.34 -2.27
C MET A 144 1.21 13.71 -1.44
N ASN A 145 -0.05 14.09 -1.69
CA ASN A 145 -1.21 13.52 -1.00
C ASN A 145 -1.39 12.03 -1.32
N LEU A 146 -1.04 11.59 -2.53
CA LEU A 146 -1.00 10.18 -2.87
C LEU A 146 0.03 9.43 -2.03
N ILE A 147 1.25 9.96 -1.91
CA ILE A 147 2.30 9.38 -1.07
C ILE A 147 1.86 9.34 0.40
N LEU A 148 1.29 10.43 0.91
CA LEU A 148 0.78 10.51 2.27
C LEU A 148 -0.32 9.47 2.52
N ALA A 149 -1.26 9.32 1.59
CA ALA A 149 -2.33 8.32 1.69
C ALA A 149 -1.77 6.90 1.85
N VAL A 150 -0.73 6.55 1.08
CA VAL A 150 -0.04 5.26 1.20
C VAL A 150 0.64 5.09 2.54
N ILE A 151 1.37 6.11 3.01
CA ILE A 151 2.05 6.08 4.31
C ILE A 151 1.01 5.89 5.43
N VAL A 152 -0.12 6.60 5.36
CA VAL A 152 -1.21 6.49 6.34
C VAL A 152 -1.86 5.11 6.31
N GLU A 153 -2.10 4.55 5.13
CA GLU A 153 -2.67 3.20 4.99
C GLU A 153 -1.74 2.15 5.60
N ARG A 154 -0.43 2.24 5.33
CA ARG A 154 0.58 1.34 5.94
C ARG A 154 0.70 1.50 7.44
N ALA A 155 0.67 2.74 7.94
CA ALA A 155 0.70 3.00 9.38
C ALA A 155 -0.54 2.44 10.08
N THR A 156 -1.71 2.52 9.43
CA THR A 156 -2.96 1.95 9.93
C THR A 156 -2.92 0.43 9.92
N GLU A 157 -2.53 -0.19 8.80
CA GLU A 157 -2.37 -1.65 8.67
C GLU A 157 -1.38 -2.21 9.70
N ALA A 158 -0.26 -1.52 9.95
CA ALA A 158 0.70 -1.91 10.98
C ALA A 158 0.11 -1.84 12.41
N ARG A 159 -0.72 -0.83 12.70
CA ARG A 159 -1.39 -0.68 14.00
C ARG A 159 -2.44 -1.77 14.21
N GLU A 160 -3.24 -2.07 13.19
CA GLU A 160 -4.24 -3.14 13.25
C GLU A 160 -3.58 -4.50 13.48
N ASN A 161 -2.50 -4.80 12.77
CA ASN A 161 -1.74 -6.04 12.97
C ASN A 161 -1.12 -6.14 14.37
N ASP A 162 -0.59 -5.03 14.93
CA ASP A 162 -0.06 -5.04 16.29
C ASP A 162 -1.15 -5.24 17.35
N GLN A 163 -2.36 -4.69 17.13
CA GLN A 163 -3.51 -4.93 18.00
C GLN A 163 -3.98 -6.38 17.97
N VAL A 164 -4.12 -6.97 16.77
CA VAL A 164 -4.51 -8.38 16.61
C VAL A 164 -3.48 -9.28 17.29
N ARG A 165 -2.18 -9.02 17.12
CA ARG A 165 -1.12 -9.81 17.75
C ARG A 165 -1.15 -9.71 19.28
N LYS A 166 -1.42 -8.53 19.82
CA LYS A 166 -1.58 -8.31 21.27
C LYS A 166 -2.80 -9.04 21.83
N ALA A 167 -3.93 -9.01 21.11
CA ALA A 167 -5.14 -9.73 21.51
C ALA A 167 -4.90 -11.25 21.55
N GLN A 168 -4.31 -11.81 20.48
CA GLN A 168 -3.96 -13.24 20.42
C GLN A 168 -3.01 -13.65 21.55
N LYS A 169 -2.02 -12.82 21.87
CA LYS A 169 -1.11 -13.10 22.98
C LYS A 169 -1.84 -13.13 24.32
N LYS A 170 -2.76 -12.19 24.56
CA LYS A 170 -3.57 -12.13 25.77
C LYS A 170 -4.49 -13.35 25.92
N ASP A 171 -5.07 -13.81 24.81
CA ASP A 171 -5.94 -15.00 24.83
C ASP A 171 -5.13 -16.28 25.07
N ALA A 172 -3.94 -16.40 24.48
CA ALA A 172 -3.02 -17.51 24.75
C ALA A 172 -2.51 -17.51 26.21
N GLU A 173 -2.22 -16.34 26.78
CA GLU A 173 -1.87 -16.19 28.19
C GLU A 173 -3.03 -16.64 29.09
N ARG A 174 -4.27 -16.24 28.77
CA ARG A 174 -5.47 -16.68 29.51
C ARG A 174 -5.69 -18.18 29.45
N GLU A 175 -5.53 -18.80 28.28
CA GLU A 175 -5.67 -20.25 28.13
C GLU A 175 -4.63 -21.00 28.97
N SER A 176 -3.37 -20.55 28.93
CA SER A 176 -2.30 -21.10 29.78
C SER A 176 -2.60 -20.93 31.27
N SER A 177 -3.08 -19.76 31.70
CA SER A 177 -3.45 -19.51 33.09
C SER A 177 -4.63 -20.35 33.55
N MET A 178 -5.63 -20.60 32.69
CA MET A 178 -6.75 -21.49 33.02
C MET A 178 -6.31 -22.94 33.17
N VAL A 179 -5.38 -23.42 32.33
CA VAL A 179 -4.80 -24.76 32.46
C VAL A 179 -3.99 -24.87 33.76
N GLU A 180 -3.17 -23.87 34.08
CA GLU A 180 -2.42 -23.83 35.34
C GLU A 180 -3.35 -23.86 36.56
N LEU A 181 -4.41 -23.03 36.55
CA LEU A 181 -5.41 -23.03 37.61
C LEU A 181 -6.12 -24.38 37.75
N ALA A 182 -6.50 -25.02 36.64
CA ALA A 182 -7.16 -26.32 36.67
C ALA A 182 -6.26 -27.42 37.27
N LEU A 183 -4.96 -27.44 36.90
CA LEU A 183 -3.98 -28.37 37.49
C LEU A 183 -3.78 -28.11 38.99
N LEU A 184 -3.79 -26.84 39.39
CA LEU A 184 -3.65 -26.46 40.79
C LEU A 184 -4.88 -26.89 41.60
N CYS A 185 -6.08 -26.71 41.04
CA CYS A 185 -7.31 -27.19 41.65
C CYS A 185 -7.34 -28.72 41.79
N ASP A 186 -6.93 -29.45 40.76
CA ASP A 186 -6.81 -30.93 40.81
C ASP A 186 -5.84 -31.39 41.92
N SER A 187 -4.74 -30.66 42.13
CA SER A 187 -3.78 -30.98 43.21
C SER A 187 -4.30 -30.73 44.63
N MET A 188 -5.38 -29.96 44.77
CA MET A 188 -5.99 -29.61 46.06
C MET A 188 -7.28 -30.39 46.36
N ASP A 189 -7.83 -31.10 45.37
CA ASP A 189 -8.96 -32.01 45.51
C ASP A 189 -8.48 -33.31 46.19
N TYR A 190 -8.56 -33.37 47.52
CA TYR A 190 -8.07 -34.50 48.30
C TYR A 190 -9.06 -35.66 48.32
N ASP A 191 -10.35 -35.37 48.15
CA ASP A 191 -11.41 -36.38 48.14
C ASP A 191 -11.70 -36.96 46.75
N GLY A 192 -11.14 -36.36 45.69
CA GLY A 192 -11.25 -36.80 44.30
C GLY A 192 -12.66 -36.63 43.74
N SER A 193 -13.45 -35.72 44.31
CA SER A 193 -14.83 -35.48 43.90
C SER A 193 -14.93 -34.78 42.54
N GLY A 194 -13.83 -34.23 42.02
CA GLY A 194 -13.79 -33.41 40.81
C GLY A 194 -14.24 -31.97 41.05
N THR A 195 -14.43 -31.57 42.31
CA THR A 195 -14.84 -30.24 42.76
C THR A 195 -14.08 -29.85 44.01
N LEU A 196 -13.75 -28.57 44.20
CA LEU A 196 -13.13 -28.12 45.44
C LEU A 196 -14.19 -27.76 46.48
N SER A 197 -14.11 -28.37 47.66
CA SER A 197 -14.86 -27.93 48.82
C SER A 197 -14.30 -26.62 49.41
N LEU A 198 -15.11 -25.91 50.20
CA LEU A 198 -14.68 -24.68 50.87
C LEU A 198 -13.47 -24.91 51.79
N GLU A 199 -13.42 -26.05 52.48
CA GLU A 199 -12.28 -26.43 53.33
C GLU A 199 -11.01 -26.66 52.50
N GLU A 200 -11.10 -27.32 51.35
CA GLU A 200 -9.96 -27.53 50.44
C GLU A 200 -9.47 -26.23 49.82
N MET A 201 -10.38 -25.31 49.46
CA MET A 201 -10.00 -23.97 48.99
C MET A 201 -9.28 -23.15 50.06
N LEU A 202 -9.81 -23.11 51.29
CA LEU A 202 -9.19 -22.36 52.40
C LEU A 202 -7.83 -22.95 52.78
N ASN A 203 -7.73 -24.29 52.81
CA ASN A 203 -6.48 -24.97 53.11
C ASN A 203 -5.47 -24.79 51.96
N GLY A 204 -5.93 -24.80 50.70
CA GLY A 204 -5.15 -24.47 49.52
C GLY A 204 -4.60 -23.04 49.54
N PHE A 205 -5.40 -22.05 49.96
CA PHE A 205 -4.97 -20.66 50.11
C PHE A 205 -3.89 -20.48 51.19
N ASP A 206 -3.96 -21.25 52.28
CA ASP A 206 -2.98 -21.18 53.38
C ASP A 206 -1.70 -21.99 53.11
N SER A 207 -1.80 -23.11 52.39
CA SER A 207 -0.71 -24.07 52.19
C SER A 207 -0.02 -23.98 50.83
N ASN A 208 -0.72 -23.54 49.77
CA ASN A 208 -0.19 -23.45 48.41
C ASN A 208 0.07 -22.00 48.03
N ALA A 209 1.35 -21.59 48.11
CA ALA A 209 1.79 -20.23 47.79
C ALA A 209 1.47 -19.82 46.34
N GLN A 210 1.42 -20.78 45.41
CA GLN A 210 1.11 -20.53 44.01
C GLN A 210 -0.40 -20.26 43.82
N PHE A 211 -1.27 -20.96 44.55
CA PHE A 211 -2.72 -20.75 44.53
C PHE A 211 -3.09 -19.42 45.18
N LYS A 212 -2.47 -19.11 46.32
CA LYS A 212 -2.61 -17.82 46.99
C LYS A 212 -2.23 -16.65 46.08
N ALA A 213 -1.07 -16.74 45.42
CA ALA A 213 -0.61 -15.69 44.51
C ALA A 213 -1.57 -15.49 43.32
N LEU A 214 -2.15 -16.57 42.80
CA LEU A 214 -3.11 -16.52 41.70
C LEU A 214 -4.45 -15.89 42.13
N MET A 215 -4.96 -16.23 43.31
CA MET A 215 -6.17 -15.64 43.89
C MET A 215 -5.99 -14.15 44.24
N GLU A 216 -4.85 -13.78 44.82
CA GLU A 216 -4.49 -12.37 45.06
C GLU A 216 -4.38 -11.58 43.75
N GLN A 217 -3.88 -12.19 42.67
CA GLN A 217 -3.81 -11.57 41.35
C GLN A 217 -5.18 -11.34 40.70
N MET A 218 -6.19 -12.11 41.10
CA MET A 218 -7.60 -11.91 40.72
C MET A 218 -8.38 -11.01 41.71
N ASP A 219 -7.69 -10.40 42.68
CA ASP A 219 -8.28 -9.54 43.71
C ASP A 219 -9.25 -10.29 44.65
N ILE A 220 -9.00 -11.58 44.89
CA ILE A 220 -9.75 -12.42 45.84
C ILE A 220 -8.91 -12.62 47.11
N MET A 221 -9.42 -12.12 48.24
CA MET A 221 -8.78 -12.29 49.55
C MET A 221 -9.38 -13.49 50.27
N ARG A 222 -8.69 -13.95 51.33
CA ARG A 222 -9.19 -15.04 52.19
C ARG A 222 -10.60 -14.77 52.75
N GLU A 223 -10.92 -13.49 52.94
CA GLU A 223 -12.17 -13.00 53.50
C GLU A 223 -13.35 -13.08 52.51
N ASP A 224 -13.05 -13.22 51.22
CA ASP A 224 -14.02 -13.23 50.11
C ASP A 224 -14.43 -14.66 49.68
N MET A 225 -13.82 -15.69 50.28
CA MET A 225 -14.09 -17.13 50.04
C MET A 225 -15.02 -17.72 51.11
#